data_AF-A0A087U2R2-F1
#
_entry.id   AF-A0A087U2R2-F1
#
_cell.length_a   1.000
_cell.length_b   1.000
_cell.length_c   1.000
_cell.angle_alpha   90.00
_cell.angle_beta   90.00
_cell.angle_gamma   90.00
#
_symmetry.space_group_name_H-M   'P 1'
#
loop_
_entity.id
_entity.type
_entity.pdbx_description
1 polymer ?
#
loop_
_entity_poly.entity_id
_entity_poly.type
_entity_poly.pdbx_seq_one_letter_code
_entity_poly.pdbx_strand_id
1 'polypeptide(L)'
;MDGTPWQETHIAGERTMYTLHDLLCGTKYYCYLVATNSAGRGNSSEIISTKTAGSAPLAPDKRLLLSVNSSTVTVNLNSWHNGGCPVRFFVIQYKVSGHQEW
;
A
#
# COMPACT_ATOMS: atom_id res chain seq x y z
N MET A 1 16.42 5.75 -12.57
CA MET A 1 16.42 4.35 -13.04
C MET A 1 15.89 3.52 -11.89
N ASP A 2 14.60 3.64 -11.57
CA ASP A 2 14.17 3.36 -10.19
C ASP A 2 13.03 2.35 -10.18
N GLY A 3 13.39 1.10 -10.41
CA GLY A 3 12.55 -0.06 -10.15
C GLY A 3 13.05 -0.74 -8.89
N THR A 4 12.17 -0.98 -7.92
CA THR A 4 12.47 -1.85 -6.78
C THR A 4 13.06 -3.17 -7.29
N PRO A 5 14.20 -3.64 -6.74
CA PRO A 5 14.84 -4.85 -7.21
C PRO A 5 13.91 -6.06 -7.01
N TRP A 6 14.05 -7.07 -7.88
CA TRP A 6 13.34 -8.34 -7.70
C TRP A 6 13.80 -9.01 -6.41
N GLN A 7 12.84 -9.48 -5.63
CA GLN A 7 13.11 -10.33 -4.47
C GLN A 7 13.01 -11.80 -4.90
N GLU A 8 14.03 -12.59 -4.58
CA GLU A 8 14.07 -14.01 -4.92
C GLU A 8 13.71 -14.88 -3.70
N THR A 9 13.04 -15.99 -3.94
CA THR A 9 12.78 -17.01 -2.92
C THR A 9 12.91 -18.39 -3.56
N HIS A 10 13.73 -19.25 -2.96
CA HIS A 10 13.91 -20.61 -3.44
C HIS A 10 12.78 -21.50 -2.90
N ILE A 11 12.18 -22.24 -3.82
CA ILE A 11 11.07 -23.15 -3.54
C ILE A 11 11.52 -24.55 -3.99
N ALA A 12 11.15 -25.55 -3.22
CA ALA A 12 11.45 -26.95 -3.54
C ALA A 12 10.69 -27.38 -4.81
N GLY A 13 11.36 -28.13 -5.69
CA GLY A 13 10.89 -28.39 -7.06
C GLY A 13 9.63 -29.26 -7.17
N GLU A 14 9.28 -29.98 -6.11
CA GLU A 14 8.05 -30.77 -6.01
C GLU A 14 6.81 -29.93 -5.67
N ARG A 15 6.98 -28.68 -5.23
CA ARG A 15 5.87 -27.81 -4.86
C ARG A 15 5.19 -27.22 -6.10
N THR A 16 3.88 -27.38 -6.16
CA THR A 16 3.03 -26.76 -7.19
C THR A 16 2.37 -25.46 -6.71
N MET A 17 2.51 -25.12 -5.42
CA MET A 17 1.92 -23.93 -4.82
C MET A 17 2.89 -23.30 -3.80
N TYR A 18 2.89 -21.97 -3.75
CA TYR A 18 3.66 -21.19 -2.78
C TYR A 18 2.89 -19.93 -2.39
N THR A 19 2.92 -19.59 -1.10
CA THR A 19 2.28 -18.39 -0.54
C THR A 19 3.36 -17.35 -0.24
N LEU A 20 3.25 -16.18 -0.86
CA LEU A 20 4.09 -15.02 -0.56
C LEU A 20 3.60 -14.33 0.72
N HIS A 21 4.53 -13.97 1.59
CA HIS A 21 4.27 -13.31 2.87
C HIS A 21 4.89 -11.90 2.88
N ASP A 22 4.58 -11.13 3.92
CA ASP A 22 5.16 -9.79 4.17
C ASP A 22 4.98 -8.78 3.01
N LEU A 23 3.87 -8.92 2.29
CA LEU A 23 3.49 -8.03 1.21
C LEU A 23 2.87 -6.73 1.76
N LEU A 24 3.19 -5.62 1.10
CA LEU A 24 2.59 -4.32 1.36
C LEU A 24 1.11 -4.35 0.97
N CYS A 25 0.26 -3.90 1.89
CA CYS A 25 -1.17 -3.77 1.66
C CYS A 25 -1.49 -2.82 0.48
N GLY A 26 -2.58 -3.08 -0.25
CA GLY A 26 -3.02 -2.30 -1.41
C GLY A 26 -2.02 -2.18 -2.57
N THR A 27 -0.97 -3.00 -2.61
CA THR A 27 0.17 -2.85 -3.54
C THR A 27 0.09 -3.87 -4.69
N LYS A 28 0.44 -3.42 -5.91
CA LYS A 28 0.52 -4.29 -7.09
C LYS A 28 1.90 -4.95 -7.13
N TYR A 29 1.90 -6.27 -7.27
CA TYR A 29 3.08 -7.11 -7.37
C TYR A 29 3.16 -7.77 -8.74
N TYR A 30 4.38 -8.01 -9.17
CA TYR A 30 4.71 -8.80 -10.36
C TYR A 30 5.50 -10.02 -9.88
N CYS A 31 5.26 -11.18 -10.47
CA CYS A 31 5.92 -12.44 -10.10
C CYS A 31 6.26 -13.23 -11.36
N TYR A 32 7.38 -13.93 -11.34
CA TYR A 32 7.76 -14.93 -12.33
C TYR A 32 8.55 -16.04 -11.65
N LEU A 33 8.68 -17.17 -12.33
CA LEU A 33 9.43 -18.34 -11.84
C LEU A 33 10.60 -18.65 -12.76
N VAL A 34 11.67 -19.17 -12.18
CA VAL A 34 12.84 -19.69 -12.89
C VAL A 34 13.17 -21.05 -12.33
N ALA A 35 13.18 -22.07 -13.19
CA ALA A 35 13.63 -23.41 -12.79
C ALA A 35 15.15 -23.42 -12.64
N THR A 36 15.66 -24.11 -11.62
CA THR A 36 17.10 -24.23 -11.38
C THR A 36 17.48 -25.68 -11.13
N ASN A 37 18.62 -26.12 -11.66
CA ASN A 37 19.20 -27.44 -11.43
C ASN A 37 20.73 -27.34 -11.36
N SER A 38 21.44 -28.48 -11.32
CA SER A 38 22.91 -28.52 -11.26
C SER A 38 23.60 -27.88 -12.47
N ALA A 39 22.93 -27.73 -13.62
CA ALA A 39 23.45 -27.04 -14.79
C ALA A 39 23.20 -25.52 -14.75
N GLY A 40 22.41 -25.01 -13.81
CA GLY A 40 22.16 -23.58 -13.59
C GLY A 40 20.67 -23.19 -13.66
N ARG A 41 20.43 -21.92 -13.97
CA ARG A 41 19.09 -21.32 -14.09
C ARG A 41 18.57 -21.48 -15.52
N GLY A 42 17.34 -21.95 -15.67
CA GLY A 42 16.63 -22.01 -16.94
C GLY A 42 16.01 -20.67 -17.34
N ASN A 43 15.12 -20.72 -18.33
CA ASN A 43 14.36 -19.55 -18.77
C ASN A 43 13.31 -19.12 -17.72
N SER A 44 12.97 -17.84 -17.71
CA SER A 44 11.87 -17.31 -16.91
C SER A 44 10.51 -17.71 -17.48
N SER A 45 9.53 -17.90 -16.60
CA SER A 45 8.12 -17.97 -16.98
C SER A 45 7.60 -16.61 -17.48
N GLU A 46 6.35 -16.59 -17.93
CA GLU A 46 5.60 -15.33 -18.07
C GLU A 46 5.50 -14.61 -16.71
N ILE A 47 5.52 -13.28 -16.76
CA ILE A 47 5.29 -12.44 -15.58
C ILE A 47 3.79 -12.34 -15.34
N ILE A 48 3.35 -12.78 -14.17
CA ILE A 48 1.99 -12.54 -13.70
C ILE A 48 1.96 -11.29 -12.82
N SER A 49 0.82 -10.60 -12.77
CA SER A 49 0.62 -9.47 -11.86
C SER A 49 -0.63 -9.67 -11.01
N THR A 50 -0.52 -9.30 -9.74
CA THR A 50 -1.61 -9.36 -8.77
C THR A 50 -1.57 -8.15 -7.85
N LYS A 51 -2.64 -7.88 -7.12
CA LYS A 51 -2.72 -6.78 -6.16
C LYS A 51 -3.23 -7.32 -4.83
N THR A 52 -2.53 -7.01 -3.75
CA THR A 52 -3.02 -7.31 -2.40
C THR A 52 -4.29 -6.51 -2.11
N ALA A 53 -5.17 -7.05 -1.26
CA ALA A 53 -6.33 -6.32 -0.78
C ALA A 53 -5.93 -4.97 -0.13
N GLY A 54 -6.86 -4.02 -0.15
CA GLY A 54 -6.68 -2.70 0.42
C GLY A 54 -6.74 -1.55 -0.59
N SER A 55 -7.19 -0.40 -0.12
CA SER A 55 -7.30 0.84 -0.87
C SER A 55 -6.68 2.01 -0.10
N ALA A 56 -6.62 3.18 -0.76
CA ALA A 56 -6.33 4.41 -0.06
C ALA A 56 -7.37 4.65 1.06
N PRO A 57 -6.98 5.28 2.18
CA PRO A 57 -7.92 5.71 3.20
C PRO A 57 -8.98 6.63 2.61
N LEU A 58 -10.23 6.44 3.03
CA LEU A 58 -11.37 7.23 2.57
C LEU A 58 -11.69 8.32 3.59
N ALA A 59 -11.68 9.56 3.11
CA ALA A 59 -12.03 10.72 3.92
C ALA A 59 -13.51 10.67 4.32
N PRO A 60 -13.84 11.00 5.58
CA PRO A 60 -15.22 11.09 6.05
C PRO A 60 -15.83 12.43 5.67
N ASP A 61 -17.15 12.53 5.85
CA ASP A 61 -17.85 13.81 5.75
C ASP A 61 -17.28 14.84 6.74
N LYS A 62 -17.27 16.12 6.31
CA LYS A 62 -16.75 17.23 7.12
C LYS A 62 -17.34 17.29 8.52
N ARG A 63 -18.61 16.90 8.69
CA ARG A 63 -19.33 16.90 9.99
C ARG A 63 -18.82 15.82 10.96
N LEU A 64 -18.30 14.72 10.45
CA LEU A 64 -17.71 13.64 11.24
C LEU A 64 -16.23 13.92 11.53
N LEU A 65 -15.56 14.63 10.62
CA LEU A 65 -14.16 15.00 10.73
C LEU A 65 -13.91 16.17 11.68
N LEU A 66 -14.74 17.22 11.62
CA LEU A 66 -14.48 18.50 12.27
C LEU A 66 -15.56 18.84 13.29
N SER A 67 -15.12 19.20 14.49
CA SER A 67 -15.93 19.92 15.47
C SER A 67 -15.31 21.30 15.69
N VAL A 68 -16.10 22.35 15.48
CA VAL A 68 -15.62 23.74 15.44
C VAL A 68 -16.34 24.54 16.52
N ASN A 69 -15.59 25.30 17.29
CA ASN A 69 -16.12 26.35 18.16
C ASN A 69 -15.52 27.71 17.77
N SER A 70 -15.76 28.75 18.58
CA SER A 70 -15.32 30.13 18.27
C SER A 70 -13.80 30.33 18.24
N SER A 71 -13.01 29.46 18.88
CA SER A 71 -11.55 29.62 19.02
C SER A 71 -10.73 28.36 18.71
N THR A 72 -11.36 27.20 18.60
CA THR A 72 -10.71 25.91 18.39
C THR A 72 -11.43 25.07 17.35
N VAL A 73 -10.64 24.25 16.68
CA VAL A 73 -11.09 23.21 15.77
C VAL A 73 -10.54 21.88 16.27
N THR A 74 -11.42 20.93 16.52
CA THR A 74 -11.05 19.55 16.85
C THR A 74 -11.17 18.69 15.60
N VAL A 75 -10.11 17.98 15.25
CA VAL A 75 -10.05 17.07 14.09
C VAL A 75 -10.13 15.62 14.58
N ASN A 76 -11.21 14.92 14.24
CA ASN A 76 -11.41 13.51 14.58
C ASN A 76 -10.81 12.59 13.51
N LEU A 77 -9.54 12.25 13.63
CA LEU A 77 -8.84 11.39 12.65
C LEU A 77 -9.38 9.95 12.60
N ASN A 78 -10.01 9.48 13.68
CA ASN A 78 -10.61 8.14 13.74
C ASN A 78 -11.86 8.00 12.86
N SER A 79 -12.41 9.11 12.35
CA SER A 79 -13.55 9.07 11.43
C SER A 79 -13.18 8.57 10.03
N TRP A 80 -11.89 8.49 9.68
CA TRP A 80 -11.44 7.98 8.39
C TRP A 80 -11.63 6.46 8.28
N HIS A 81 -12.16 6.01 7.14
CA HIS A 81 -12.17 4.58 6.83
C HIS A 81 -10.82 4.18 6.24
N ASN A 82 -10.15 3.20 6.84
CA ASN A 82 -8.76 2.85 6.52
C ASN A 82 -8.59 2.11 5.17
N GLY A 83 -9.69 1.75 4.50
CA GLY A 83 -9.66 1.09 3.20
C GLY A 83 -9.09 -0.33 3.25
N GLY A 84 -9.00 -0.95 4.44
CA GLY A 84 -8.42 -2.28 4.64
C GLY A 84 -6.90 -2.30 4.88
N CYS A 85 -6.23 -1.13 4.86
CA CYS A 85 -4.82 -1.00 5.21
C CYS A 85 -4.63 -0.08 6.43
N PRO A 86 -3.63 -0.30 7.30
CA PRO A 86 -3.34 0.64 8.38
C PRO A 86 -2.96 2.04 7.86
N VAL A 87 -3.58 3.09 8.40
CA VAL A 87 -3.15 4.47 8.14
C VAL A 87 -1.85 4.73 8.88
N ARG A 88 -0.81 5.17 8.17
CA ARG A 88 0.55 5.33 8.73
C ARG A 88 0.73 6.66 9.47
N PHE A 89 0.24 7.75 8.89
CA PHE A 89 0.33 9.09 9.46
C PHE A 89 -0.74 9.99 8.85
N PHE A 90 -0.99 11.12 9.52
CA PHE A 90 -1.79 12.22 9.00
C PHE A 90 -0.92 13.47 8.95
N VAL A 91 -1.09 14.27 7.90
CA VAL A 91 -0.53 15.63 7.83
C VAL A 91 -1.70 16.59 7.93
N ILE A 92 -1.68 17.45 8.94
CA ILE A 92 -2.72 18.46 9.16
C ILE A 92 -2.16 19.81 8.77
N GLN A 93 -2.84 20.48 7.84
CA GLN A 93 -2.51 21.83 7.39
C GLN A 93 -3.76 22.71 7.55
N TYR A 94 -3.55 23.95 7.98
CA TYR A 94 -4.62 24.92 8.15
C TYR A 94 -4.20 26.28 7.59
N LYS A 95 -5.19 27.07 7.20
CA LYS A 95 -5.01 28.40 6.65
C LYS A 95 -6.17 29.30 7.09
N VAL A 96 -5.87 30.56 7.38
CA VAL A 96 -6.90 31.57 7.69
C VAL A 96 -7.69 31.90 6.42
N SER A 97 -9.02 31.89 6.53
CA SER A 97 -9.91 32.23 5.43
C SER A 97 -9.60 33.63 4.90
N GLY A 98 -9.34 33.76 3.59
CA GLY A 98 -9.06 35.05 2.94
C GLY A 98 -7.58 35.40 2.76
N HIS A 99 -6.64 34.64 3.31
CA HIS A 99 -5.22 34.81 2.97
C HIS A 99 -4.94 34.36 1.52
N GLN A 100 -4.15 35.12 0.75
CA GLN A 100 -3.84 34.77 -0.65
C GLN A 100 -2.90 33.55 -0.76
N GLU A 101 -1.91 33.42 0.12
CA GLU A 101 -0.92 32.31 0.06
C GLU A 101 -1.25 31.16 1.01
N TRP A 102 -0.93 29.92 0.60
CA TRP A 102 -1.16 28.68 1.36
C TRP A 102 -0.03 28.38 2.33
#